data_AF-A0A7N1A6X3-F1
#
_entry.id   AF-A0A7N1A6X3-F1
#
_cell.length_a   1.000
_cell.length_b   1.000
_cell.length_c   1.000
_cell.angle_alpha   90.00
_cell.angle_beta   90.00
_cell.angle_gamma   90.00
#
_symmetry.space_group_name_H-M   'P 1'
#
loop_
_entity.id
_entity.type
_entity.pdbx_description
1 polymer ?
#
loop_
_entity_poly.entity_id
_entity_poly.type
_entity_poly.pdbx_seq_one_letter_code
_entity_poly.pdbx_strand_id
1 'polypeptide(L)'
;MKGAAVPASTIKRRASAAARPQKRELVTNREMGRKGFAKVDAFLLQWRAEDVLCVWKRHPIPFVFGSFLLFFMGVEYTLSMVPATSPPFDIGFVATRWLHSALSSSPTLNTALAALNTVFVAMQTAYILWTWLVEGRIRATVSTLFMFTCRGVLGYATQLPLPEEFLGSGADFPVGNFSFFLFYSGHVAGSVIASMDMRRMKRWELARLFDALNFLQVVRLLGSRGHYTIDLAVGVGAGMLFDSLGGKYEESRKKYQPLEANGPVSNGVDGLVD
;
A
#
# COMPACT_ATOMS: atom_id res chain seq x y z
N MET A 1 -61.56 47.91 9.16
CA MET A 1 -61.91 49.25 9.69
C MET A 1 -60.63 49.93 10.14
N LYS A 2 -60.46 51.21 9.74
CA LYS A 2 -59.67 52.32 10.31
C LYS A 2 -58.48 51.97 11.24
N GLY A 3 -57.30 52.55 11.10
CA GLY A 3 -56.98 53.84 10.49
C GLY A 3 -55.49 54.14 10.55
N ALA A 4 -55.17 55.29 9.96
CA ALA A 4 -53.85 55.82 9.66
C ALA A 4 -53.05 56.24 10.90
N ALA A 5 -51.72 56.18 10.80
CA ALA A 5 -50.82 57.30 11.10
C ALA A 5 -49.42 57.05 10.50
N VAL A 6 -48.88 58.12 9.93
CA VAL A 6 -47.57 58.40 9.30
C VAL A 6 -47.07 59.69 10.01
N PRO A 7 -45.81 60.20 9.94
CA PRO A 7 -44.48 59.74 9.47
C PRO A 7 -43.46 59.79 10.67
N ALA A 8 -42.12 59.73 10.59
CA ALA A 8 -41.13 60.21 9.62
C ALA A 8 -39.74 59.61 9.89
N SER A 9 -38.98 59.30 8.84
CA SER A 9 -37.71 60.01 8.55
C SER A 9 -36.96 59.37 7.37
N THR A 10 -36.37 60.28 6.62
CA THR A 10 -35.69 60.24 5.33
C THR A 10 -34.42 59.36 5.31
N ILE A 11 -34.17 58.65 4.20
CA ILE A 11 -32.99 58.77 3.29
C ILE A 11 -32.68 57.45 2.52
N LYS A 12 -32.75 57.59 1.19
CA LYS A 12 -32.08 56.89 0.06
C LYS A 12 -32.01 55.35 0.03
N ARG A 13 -32.85 54.78 -0.86
CA ARG A 13 -32.74 53.43 -1.42
C ARG A 13 -31.79 53.38 -2.63
N ARG A 14 -31.03 52.28 -2.66
CA ARG A 14 -30.24 51.73 -3.76
C ARG A 14 -31.15 50.81 -4.61
N ALA A 15 -31.02 50.80 -5.94
CA ALA A 15 -31.55 49.73 -6.79
C ALA A 15 -30.71 49.55 -8.06
N SER A 16 -30.81 48.36 -8.64
CA SER A 16 -29.88 47.65 -9.53
C SER A 16 -30.31 47.63 -11.01
N ALA A 17 -29.31 47.44 -11.89
CA ALA A 17 -29.26 46.79 -13.22
C ALA A 17 -30.28 47.12 -14.35
N ALA A 18 -29.76 47.50 -15.54
CA ALA A 18 -29.78 46.67 -16.78
C ALA A 18 -29.33 47.43 -18.07
N ALA A 19 -28.38 46.82 -18.79
CA ALA A 19 -28.16 46.72 -20.25
C ALA A 19 -28.03 47.95 -21.20
N ARG A 20 -26.94 47.99 -22.00
CA ARG A 20 -26.91 47.99 -23.51
C ARG A 20 -25.46 48.08 -24.09
N PRO A 21 -25.23 47.71 -25.38
CA PRO A 21 -24.03 46.98 -25.83
C PRO A 21 -22.90 47.82 -26.45
N GLN A 22 -21.71 47.20 -26.49
CA GLN A 22 -20.43 47.74 -26.96
C GLN A 22 -20.23 47.51 -28.47
N LYS A 23 -19.78 48.56 -29.18
CA LYS A 23 -19.43 48.56 -30.61
C LYS A 23 -18.13 47.78 -30.88
N ARG A 24 -18.18 46.94 -31.92
CA ARG A 24 -17.06 46.27 -32.60
C ARG A 24 -16.20 47.29 -33.34
N GLU A 25 -14.89 47.26 -33.12
CA GLU A 25 -13.91 47.88 -34.02
C GLU A 25 -12.87 46.83 -34.43
N LEU A 26 -12.66 46.72 -35.75
CA LEU A 26 -11.79 45.77 -36.41
C LEU A 26 -10.33 46.07 -36.10
N VAL A 27 -9.66 45.17 -35.37
CA VAL A 27 -8.20 45.06 -35.41
C VAL A 27 -7.84 43.92 -36.36
N THR A 28 -7.06 44.28 -37.36
CA THR A 28 -6.66 43.49 -38.52
C THR A 28 -5.96 42.17 -38.16
N ASN A 29 -6.51 41.07 -38.68
CA ASN A 29 -6.10 39.67 -38.54
C ASN A 29 -4.71 39.31 -39.13
N ARG A 30 -3.85 40.29 -39.45
CA ARG A 30 -2.58 40.05 -40.17
C ARG A 30 -1.36 39.89 -39.27
N GLU A 31 -1.45 40.22 -37.98
CA GLU A 31 -0.36 40.04 -37.00
C GLU A 31 -0.49 38.77 -36.13
N MET A 32 -1.64 38.07 -36.16
CA MET A 32 -1.84 36.83 -35.40
C MET A 32 -1.31 35.57 -36.10
N GLY A 33 -0.98 35.63 -37.40
CA GLY A 33 -0.55 34.44 -38.17
C GLY A 33 0.92 34.04 -38.02
N ARG A 34 1.76 34.85 -37.37
CA ARG A 34 3.23 34.62 -37.31
C ARG A 34 3.78 34.34 -35.91
N LYS A 35 2.91 34.33 -34.89
CA LYS A 35 3.25 34.00 -33.49
C LYS A 35 2.64 32.68 -33.01
N GLY A 36 2.15 31.85 -33.94
CA GLY A 36 1.44 30.59 -33.66
C GLY A 36 2.29 29.33 -33.73
N PHE A 37 3.58 29.43 -34.06
CA PHE A 37 4.57 28.38 -33.81
C PHE A 37 5.56 28.92 -32.78
N ALA A 38 5.05 29.25 -31.59
CA ALA A 38 5.91 29.26 -30.41
C ALA A 38 6.54 27.86 -30.37
N LYS A 39 7.87 27.80 -30.51
CA LYS A 39 8.67 26.61 -30.26
C LYS A 39 8.08 25.89 -29.05
N VAL A 40 7.45 24.75 -29.26
CA VAL A 40 7.32 23.77 -28.19
C VAL A 40 8.75 23.29 -28.01
N ASP A 41 9.50 23.96 -27.14
CA ASP A 41 10.78 23.49 -26.66
C ASP A 41 10.47 22.17 -25.94
N ALA A 42 10.54 21.08 -26.70
CA ALA A 42 10.32 19.75 -26.18
C ALA A 42 11.42 19.53 -25.14
N PHE A 43 11.03 19.63 -23.86
CA PHE A 43 11.92 19.55 -22.70
C PHE A 43 12.88 18.36 -22.77
N LEU A 44 12.44 17.24 -23.32
CA LEU A 44 13.24 16.03 -23.51
C LEU A 44 14.23 16.09 -24.69
N LEU A 45 13.96 16.89 -25.73
CA LEU A 45 14.90 17.08 -26.85
C LEU A 45 16.13 17.92 -26.47
N GLN A 46 16.07 18.63 -25.33
CA GLN A 46 17.19 19.42 -24.82
C GLN A 46 18.13 18.62 -23.92
N TRP A 47 17.78 17.38 -23.57
CA TRP A 47 18.55 16.55 -22.65
C TRP A 47 19.87 16.10 -23.28
N ARG A 48 20.97 16.38 -22.57
CA ARG A 48 22.31 15.87 -22.89
C ARG A 48 22.62 14.64 -22.04
N ALA A 49 23.65 13.89 -22.43
CA ALA A 49 24.14 12.75 -21.64
C ALA A 49 24.49 13.15 -20.19
N GLU A 50 24.93 14.39 -19.98
CA GLU A 50 25.22 14.96 -18.67
C GLU A 50 23.97 15.11 -17.79
N ASP A 51 22.83 15.48 -18.38
CA ASP A 51 21.55 15.62 -17.68
C ASP A 51 21.01 14.27 -17.23
N VAL A 52 21.16 13.24 -18.08
CA VAL A 52 20.81 11.84 -17.76
C VAL A 52 21.64 11.34 -16.57
N LEU A 53 22.95 11.58 -16.59
CA LEU A 53 23.85 11.23 -15.47
C LEU A 53 23.52 12.01 -14.19
N CYS A 54 23.09 13.26 -14.31
CA CYS A 54 22.65 14.08 -13.19
C CYS A 54 21.38 13.50 -12.55
N VAL A 55 20.40 13.10 -13.35
CA VAL A 55 19.16 12.47 -12.87
C VAL A 55 19.46 11.12 -12.21
N TRP A 56 20.34 10.29 -12.78
CA TRP A 56 20.78 9.05 -12.13
C TRP A 56 21.39 9.30 -10.74
N LYS A 57 22.30 10.28 -10.63
CA LYS A 57 22.98 10.59 -9.36
C LYS A 57 22.04 11.20 -8.32
N ARG A 58 21.12 12.07 -8.73
CA ARG A 58 20.24 12.83 -7.81
C ARG A 58 18.94 12.11 -7.48
N HIS A 59 18.42 11.33 -8.42
CA HIS A 59 17.15 10.62 -8.35
C HIS A 59 17.28 9.19 -8.91
N PRO A 60 18.13 8.34 -8.30
CA PRO A 60 18.37 6.99 -8.80
C PRO A 60 17.09 6.14 -8.82
N ILE A 61 16.22 6.27 -7.81
CA ILE A 61 14.98 5.48 -7.74
C ILE A 61 14.04 5.81 -8.91
N PRO A 62 13.58 7.06 -9.13
CA PRO A 62 12.77 7.39 -10.30
C PRO A 62 13.43 7.01 -11.64
N PHE A 63 14.76 7.16 -11.76
CA PHE A 63 15.47 6.78 -12.98
C PHE A 63 15.39 5.28 -13.26
N VAL A 64 15.66 4.45 -12.24
CA VAL A 64 15.54 2.99 -12.32
C VAL A 64 14.12 2.61 -12.70
N PHE A 65 13.11 3.15 -12.01
CA PHE A 65 11.71 2.88 -12.32
C PHE A 65 11.31 3.29 -13.74
N GLY A 66 11.75 4.46 -14.20
CA GLY A 66 11.51 4.90 -15.58
C GLY A 66 12.17 3.99 -16.62
N SER A 67 13.39 3.52 -16.33
CA SER A 67 14.11 2.57 -17.20
C SER A 67 13.39 1.22 -17.25
N PHE A 68 12.97 0.70 -16.10
CA PHE A 68 12.20 -0.54 -16.01
C PHE A 68 10.83 -0.42 -16.68
N LEU A 69 10.15 0.74 -16.58
CA LEU A 69 8.89 0.99 -17.27
C LEU A 69 9.07 0.84 -18.78
N LEU A 70 10.07 1.49 -19.37
CA LEU A 70 10.33 1.40 -20.81
C LEU A 70 10.68 -0.03 -21.24
N PHE A 71 11.50 -0.72 -20.44
CA PHE A 71 11.82 -2.12 -20.67
C PHE A 71 10.57 -3.00 -20.65
N PHE A 72 9.74 -2.90 -19.62
CA PHE A 72 8.53 -3.73 -19.48
C PHE A 72 7.44 -3.37 -20.47
N MET A 73 7.34 -2.12 -20.93
CA MET A 73 6.50 -1.78 -22.08
C MET A 73 6.93 -2.57 -23.32
N GLY A 74 8.24 -2.62 -23.60
CA GLY A 74 8.77 -3.43 -24.71
C GLY A 74 8.46 -4.93 -24.55
N VAL A 75 8.61 -5.45 -23.32
CA VAL A 75 8.23 -6.84 -22.99
C VAL A 75 6.73 -7.05 -23.23
N GLU A 76 5.86 -6.18 -22.72
CA GLU A 76 4.40 -6.29 -22.84
C GLU A 76 3.95 -6.35 -24.31
N TYR A 77 4.54 -5.53 -25.19
CA TYR A 77 4.23 -5.55 -26.63
C TYR A 77 4.75 -6.79 -27.37
N THR A 78 5.69 -7.54 -26.80
CA THR A 78 6.32 -8.71 -27.44
C THR A 78 6.01 -10.02 -26.71
N LEU A 79 5.33 -9.95 -25.56
CA LEU A 79 5.02 -11.10 -24.72
C LEU A 79 3.87 -11.90 -25.33
N SER A 80 4.14 -13.17 -25.63
CA SER A 80 3.09 -14.13 -25.95
C SER A 80 2.38 -14.57 -24.67
N MET A 81 1.07 -14.35 -24.60
CA MET A 81 0.26 -14.79 -23.46
C MET A 81 0.24 -16.31 -23.32
N VAL A 82 0.27 -16.77 -22.07
CA VAL A 82 0.11 -18.19 -21.73
C VAL A 82 -1.30 -18.66 -22.13
N PRO A 83 -1.46 -19.85 -22.74
CA PRO A 83 -2.77 -20.36 -23.12
C PRO A 83 -3.72 -20.51 -21.93
N ALA A 84 -5.02 -20.29 -22.13
CA ALA A 84 -6.03 -20.38 -21.07
C ALA A 84 -6.16 -21.77 -20.42
N THR A 85 -5.71 -22.83 -21.10
CA THR A 85 -5.71 -24.22 -20.59
C THR A 85 -4.46 -24.56 -19.80
N SER A 86 -3.45 -23.70 -19.80
CA SER A 86 -2.18 -23.93 -19.09
C SER A 86 -2.24 -23.38 -17.67
N PRO A 87 -1.50 -23.97 -16.72
CA PRO A 87 -1.37 -23.39 -15.39
C PRO A 87 -0.71 -21.99 -15.45
N PRO A 88 -0.94 -21.13 -14.45
CA PRO A 88 -0.28 -19.82 -14.40
C PRO A 88 1.24 -19.94 -14.47
N PHE A 89 1.86 -19.14 -15.33
CA PHE A 89 3.32 -19.06 -15.40
C PHE A 89 3.87 -18.20 -14.27
N ASP A 90 4.88 -18.72 -13.56
CA ASP A 90 5.52 -18.03 -12.45
C ASP A 90 7.04 -18.12 -12.54
N ILE A 91 7.71 -16.96 -12.60
CA ILE A 91 9.17 -16.90 -12.75
C ILE A 91 9.91 -17.40 -11.50
N GLY A 92 9.35 -17.20 -10.31
CA GLY A 92 9.92 -17.71 -9.07
C GLY A 92 9.91 -19.23 -9.06
N PHE A 93 8.85 -19.87 -9.54
CA PHE A 93 8.80 -21.32 -9.72
C PHE A 93 9.85 -21.85 -10.67
N VAL A 94 10.12 -21.12 -11.77
CA VAL A 94 11.22 -21.45 -12.69
C VAL A 94 12.57 -21.33 -11.99
N ALA A 95 12.78 -20.22 -11.25
CA ALA A 95 14.02 -19.96 -10.54
C ALA A 95 14.31 -20.96 -9.41
N THR A 96 13.26 -21.49 -8.76
CA THR A 96 13.37 -22.45 -7.65
C THR A 96 13.17 -23.90 -8.06
N ARG A 97 13.20 -24.24 -9.36
CA ARG A 97 13.06 -25.63 -9.84
C ARG A 97 14.02 -26.61 -9.17
N TRP A 98 15.28 -26.24 -9.01
CA TRP A 98 16.29 -27.08 -8.37
C TRP A 98 15.93 -27.38 -6.90
N LEU A 99 15.42 -26.37 -6.19
CA LEU A 99 15.00 -26.51 -4.80
C LEU A 99 13.74 -27.38 -4.73
N HIS A 100 12.78 -27.15 -5.64
CA HIS A 100 11.59 -27.97 -5.76
C HIS A 100 11.94 -29.46 -5.93
N SER A 101 12.86 -29.78 -6.85
CA SER A 101 13.34 -31.15 -7.04
C SER A 101 14.04 -31.72 -5.80
N ALA A 102 14.83 -30.91 -5.09
CA ALA A 102 15.46 -31.35 -3.84
C ALA A 102 14.41 -31.66 -2.76
N LEU A 103 13.39 -30.81 -2.61
CA LEU A 103 12.30 -31.00 -1.64
C LEU A 103 11.42 -32.20 -2.00
N SER A 104 11.11 -32.40 -3.28
CA SER A 104 10.31 -33.55 -3.72
C SER A 104 11.05 -34.88 -3.51
N SER A 105 12.38 -34.87 -3.68
CA SER A 105 13.22 -36.05 -3.46
C SER A 105 13.43 -36.41 -1.98
N SER A 106 13.18 -35.48 -1.05
CA SER A 106 13.39 -35.68 0.39
C SER A 106 12.22 -35.17 1.23
N PRO A 107 11.25 -36.04 1.57
CA PRO A 107 10.11 -35.68 2.42
C PRO A 107 10.53 -35.17 3.81
N THR A 108 11.62 -35.70 4.36
CA THR A 108 12.16 -35.28 5.66
C THR A 108 12.68 -33.84 5.60
N LEU A 109 13.40 -33.48 4.53
CA LEU A 109 13.88 -32.11 4.33
C LEU A 109 12.70 -31.14 4.17
N ASN A 110 11.69 -31.51 3.35
CA ASN A 110 10.49 -30.68 3.20
C ASN A 110 9.78 -30.46 4.53
N THR A 111 9.62 -31.51 5.33
CA THR A 111 8.98 -31.44 6.64
C THR A 111 9.77 -30.61 7.65
N ALA A 112 11.10 -30.73 7.65
CA ALA A 112 11.96 -29.91 8.50
C ALA A 112 11.86 -28.42 8.14
N LEU A 113 11.90 -28.08 6.85
CA LEU A 113 11.76 -26.70 6.38
C LEU A 113 10.35 -26.14 6.61
N ALA A 114 9.31 -26.98 6.48
CA ALA A 114 7.94 -26.62 6.85
C ALA A 114 7.84 -26.28 8.34
N ALA A 115 8.41 -27.14 9.21
CA ALA A 115 8.44 -26.91 10.64
C ALA A 115 9.18 -25.60 11.00
N LEU A 116 10.31 -25.32 10.36
CA LEU A 116 11.05 -24.06 10.59
C LEU A 116 10.23 -22.84 10.18
N ASN A 117 9.51 -22.89 9.05
CA ASN A 117 8.60 -21.82 8.66
C ASN A 117 7.48 -21.64 9.68
N THR A 118 6.89 -22.72 10.16
CA THR A 118 5.83 -22.67 11.19
C THR A 118 6.33 -22.08 12.50
N VAL A 119 7.54 -22.43 12.94
CA VAL A 119 8.20 -21.81 14.09
C VAL A 119 8.37 -20.31 13.86
N PHE A 120 8.81 -19.89 12.68
CA PHE A 120 8.97 -18.48 12.38
C PHE A 120 7.64 -17.72 12.39
N VAL A 121 6.55 -18.32 11.91
CA VAL A 121 5.19 -17.74 12.03
C VAL A 121 4.76 -17.58 13.48
N ALA A 122 5.04 -18.59 14.30
CA ALA A 122 4.76 -18.53 15.73
C ALA A 122 5.57 -17.38 16.37
N MET A 123 6.83 -17.20 15.99
CA MET A 123 7.65 -16.07 16.44
C MET A 123 7.07 -14.71 16.03
N GLN A 124 6.57 -14.57 14.80
CA GLN A 124 5.91 -13.35 14.33
C GLN A 124 4.67 -13.03 15.18
N THR A 125 3.82 -14.04 15.37
CA THR A 125 2.58 -13.93 16.15
C THR A 125 2.88 -13.57 17.60
N ALA A 126 3.82 -14.29 18.22
CA ALA A 126 4.26 -14.04 19.59
C ALA A 126 4.83 -12.62 19.74
N TYR A 127 5.65 -12.16 18.80
CA TYR A 127 6.17 -10.79 18.82
C TYR A 127 5.04 -9.77 18.75
N ILE A 128 4.14 -9.87 17.78
CA ILE A 128 3.03 -8.92 17.60
C ILE A 128 2.15 -8.88 18.86
N LEU A 129 1.78 -10.05 19.40
CA LEU A 129 1.01 -10.11 20.65
C LEU A 129 1.78 -9.54 21.84
N TRP A 130 3.08 -9.80 21.95
CA TRP A 130 3.94 -9.22 22.98
C TRP A 130 3.97 -7.69 22.92
N THR A 131 4.12 -7.11 21.71
CA THR A 131 4.13 -5.64 21.55
C THR A 131 2.83 -5.01 22.02
N TRP A 132 1.71 -5.70 21.89
CA TRP A 132 0.42 -5.22 22.37
C TRP A 132 0.20 -5.47 23.86
N LEU A 133 0.31 -6.71 24.31
CA LEU A 133 -0.08 -7.13 25.65
C LEU A 133 0.92 -6.67 26.72
N VAL A 134 2.21 -6.60 26.39
CA VAL A 134 3.27 -6.26 27.36
C VAL A 134 3.76 -4.84 27.17
N GLU A 135 4.00 -4.42 25.92
CA GLU A 135 4.53 -3.08 25.66
C GLU A 135 3.44 -2.02 25.46
N GLY A 136 2.16 -2.42 25.38
CA GLY A 136 1.02 -1.50 25.18
C GLY A 136 0.97 -0.84 23.79
N ARG A 137 1.81 -1.26 22.85
CA ARG A 137 1.94 -0.68 21.51
C ARG A 137 1.01 -1.39 20.53
N ILE A 138 -0.03 -0.70 20.11
CA ILE A 138 -1.10 -1.31 19.31
C ILE A 138 -0.81 -1.36 17.80
N ARG A 139 0.20 -0.60 17.31
CA ARG A 139 0.42 -0.39 15.87
C ARG A 139 0.60 -1.70 15.10
N ALA A 140 1.49 -2.58 15.56
CA ALA A 140 1.76 -3.86 14.88
C ALA A 140 0.50 -4.74 14.85
N THR A 141 -0.27 -4.77 15.94
CA THR A 141 -1.52 -5.54 16.03
C THR A 141 -2.60 -5.00 15.11
N VAL A 142 -2.83 -3.69 15.08
CA VAL A 142 -3.82 -3.06 14.18
C VAL A 142 -3.43 -3.27 12.72
N SER A 143 -2.14 -3.14 12.40
CA SER A 143 -1.61 -3.39 11.05
C SER A 143 -1.86 -4.84 10.63
N THR A 144 -1.61 -5.78 11.53
CA THR A 144 -1.82 -7.23 11.30
C THR A 144 -3.30 -7.55 11.13
N LEU A 145 -4.17 -6.93 11.91
CA LEU A 145 -5.63 -7.06 11.78
C LEU A 145 -6.09 -6.60 10.39
N PHE A 146 -5.74 -5.38 9.98
CA PHE A 146 -6.10 -4.87 8.65
C PHE A 146 -5.56 -5.78 7.54
N MET A 147 -4.31 -6.21 7.67
CA MET A 147 -3.67 -7.09 6.70
C MET A 147 -4.40 -8.42 6.54
N PHE A 148 -4.72 -9.13 7.63
CA PHE A 148 -5.40 -10.42 7.53
C PHE A 148 -6.86 -10.29 7.08
N THR A 149 -7.57 -9.24 7.50
CA THR A 149 -8.93 -8.97 7.03
C THR A 149 -8.95 -8.71 5.54
N CYS A 150 -8.11 -7.80 5.04
CA CYS A 150 -8.03 -7.51 3.61
C CYS A 150 -7.57 -8.73 2.80
N ARG A 151 -6.63 -9.51 3.32
CA ARG A 151 -6.23 -10.79 2.69
C ARG A 151 -7.41 -11.75 2.58
N GLY A 152 -8.23 -11.89 3.61
CA GLY A 152 -9.42 -12.75 3.58
C GLY A 152 -10.43 -12.30 2.52
N VAL A 153 -10.69 -11.00 2.42
CA VAL A 153 -11.59 -10.42 1.41
C VAL A 153 -11.06 -10.65 -0.01
N LEU A 154 -9.78 -10.32 -0.25
CA LEU A 154 -9.17 -10.44 -1.59
C LEU A 154 -9.00 -11.89 -2.02
N GLY A 155 -8.55 -12.76 -1.11
CA GLY A 155 -8.40 -14.19 -1.39
C GLY A 155 -9.74 -14.88 -1.64
N TYR A 156 -10.84 -14.39 -1.05
CA TYR A 156 -12.18 -14.88 -1.37
C TYR A 156 -12.68 -14.32 -2.71
N ALA A 157 -12.47 -13.03 -2.97
CA ALA A 157 -12.88 -12.39 -4.21
C ALA A 157 -12.12 -12.90 -5.45
N THR A 158 -10.89 -13.39 -5.27
CA THR A 158 -10.07 -13.95 -6.35
C THR A 158 -9.20 -15.08 -5.81
N GLN A 159 -9.52 -16.31 -6.22
CA GLN A 159 -8.78 -17.50 -5.83
C GLN A 159 -7.79 -17.88 -6.93
N LEU A 160 -6.51 -17.93 -6.58
CA LEU A 160 -5.50 -18.54 -7.44
C LEU A 160 -5.54 -20.06 -7.27
N PRO A 161 -5.36 -20.84 -8.35
CA PRO A 161 -5.31 -22.29 -8.24
C PRO A 161 -4.05 -22.72 -7.49
N LEU A 162 -4.17 -23.72 -6.63
CA LEU A 162 -3.02 -24.37 -6.01
C LEU A 162 -2.26 -25.16 -7.10
N PRO A 163 -0.95 -24.99 -7.26
CA PRO A 163 -0.18 -25.78 -8.22
C PRO A 163 -0.27 -27.28 -7.92
N GLU A 164 -0.42 -28.12 -8.94
CA GLU A 164 -0.46 -29.60 -8.77
C GLU A 164 0.81 -30.15 -8.12
N GLU A 165 1.93 -29.48 -8.36
CA GLU A 165 3.25 -29.80 -7.79
C GLU A 165 3.42 -29.29 -6.34
N PHE A 166 2.36 -28.85 -5.66
CA PHE A 166 2.48 -28.32 -4.30
C PHE A 166 2.97 -29.40 -3.30
N LEU A 167 4.09 -29.10 -2.64
CA LEU A 167 4.72 -29.98 -1.64
C LEU A 167 4.28 -29.59 -0.22
N GLY A 168 3.03 -29.87 0.11
CA GLY A 168 2.52 -29.68 1.47
C GLY A 168 3.16 -30.63 2.48
N SER A 169 3.29 -30.18 3.73
CA SER A 169 3.69 -31.00 4.87
C SER A 169 2.69 -30.85 6.01
N GLY A 170 2.51 -31.91 6.81
CA GLY A 170 1.69 -31.84 8.04
C GLY A 170 2.25 -30.86 9.09
N ALA A 171 3.48 -30.40 8.93
CA ALA A 171 4.09 -29.36 9.76
C ALA A 171 3.82 -27.93 9.25
N ASP A 172 3.18 -27.76 8.09
CA ASP A 172 2.84 -26.44 7.55
C ASP A 172 1.77 -25.74 8.37
N PHE A 173 1.85 -24.42 8.47
CA PHE A 173 0.80 -23.60 9.04
C PHE A 173 0.15 -22.72 7.97
N PRO A 174 -1.18 -22.73 7.81
CA PRO A 174 -2.17 -23.56 8.52
C PRO A 174 -2.03 -25.07 8.20
N VAL A 175 -2.26 -25.91 9.22
CA VAL A 175 -2.02 -27.36 9.19
C VAL A 175 -3.17 -28.09 8.48
N GLY A 176 -2.84 -28.93 7.49
CA GLY A 176 -3.78 -29.86 6.84
C GLY A 176 -4.25 -29.41 5.45
N ASN A 177 -4.99 -30.29 4.77
CA ASN A 177 -5.58 -30.07 3.43
C ASN A 177 -6.73 -29.04 3.43
N PHE A 178 -6.62 -27.96 4.20
CA PHE A 178 -7.61 -26.88 4.17
C PHE A 178 -7.31 -25.95 3.01
N SER A 179 -8.37 -25.48 2.34
CA SER A 179 -8.26 -24.40 1.37
C SER A 179 -7.69 -23.16 2.06
N PHE A 180 -6.49 -22.74 1.67
CA PHE A 180 -5.85 -21.54 2.16
C PHE A 180 -5.81 -20.47 1.06
N PHE A 181 -5.93 -19.20 1.46
CA PHE A 181 -5.82 -18.10 0.50
C PHE A 181 -4.37 -17.93 0.04
N LEU A 182 -4.11 -18.15 -1.25
CA LEU A 182 -2.79 -17.92 -1.84
C LEU A 182 -2.48 -16.42 -1.93
N PHE A 183 -3.45 -15.62 -2.41
CA PHE A 183 -3.25 -14.21 -2.64
C PHE A 183 -3.70 -13.34 -1.44
N TYR A 184 -2.89 -12.42 -0.91
CA TYR A 184 -1.42 -12.37 -0.95
C TYR A 184 -0.84 -13.12 0.26
N SER A 185 0.49 -13.26 0.33
CA SER A 185 1.14 -14.03 1.40
C SER A 185 1.09 -13.30 2.75
N GLY A 186 0.28 -13.85 3.68
CA GLY A 186 0.18 -13.35 5.06
C GLY A 186 1.47 -13.57 5.88
N HIS A 187 2.20 -14.63 5.57
CA HIS A 187 3.52 -14.95 6.12
C HIS A 187 4.53 -13.82 5.92
N VAL A 188 4.66 -13.39 4.67
CA VAL A 188 5.58 -12.33 4.28
C VAL A 188 5.11 -10.99 4.84
N ALA A 189 3.81 -10.70 4.74
CA ALA A 189 3.25 -9.44 5.24
C ALA A 189 3.41 -9.30 6.77
N GLY A 190 3.13 -10.35 7.54
CA GLY A 190 3.29 -10.39 8.99
C GLY A 190 4.74 -10.17 9.41
N SER A 191 5.69 -10.83 8.73
CA SER A 191 7.12 -10.64 8.94
C SER A 191 7.57 -9.20 8.71
N VAL A 192 7.09 -8.57 7.63
CA VAL A 192 7.40 -7.17 7.29
C VAL A 192 6.85 -6.21 8.35
N ILE A 193 5.60 -6.41 8.80
CA ILE A 193 5.01 -5.59 9.87
C ILE A 193 5.85 -5.71 11.15
N ALA A 194 6.19 -6.94 11.55
CA ALA A 194 7.01 -7.19 12.73
C ALA A 194 8.40 -6.55 12.59
N SER A 195 9.09 -6.74 11.48
CA SER A 195 10.45 -6.20 11.28
C SER A 195 10.45 -4.67 11.17
N MET A 196 9.43 -4.04 10.58
CA MET A 196 9.28 -2.59 10.56
C MET A 196 9.05 -2.03 11.96
N ASP A 197 8.25 -2.72 12.77
CA ASP A 197 8.02 -2.34 14.16
C ASP A 197 9.30 -2.42 15.01
N MET A 198 10.08 -3.49 14.85
CA MET A 198 11.38 -3.65 15.50
C MET A 198 12.35 -2.53 15.15
N ARG A 199 12.41 -2.12 13.88
CA ARG A 199 13.27 -1.00 13.43
C ARG A 199 12.86 0.32 14.10
N ARG A 200 11.56 0.59 14.24
CA ARG A 200 11.08 1.78 14.97
C ARG A 200 11.50 1.78 16.43
N MET A 201 11.55 0.60 17.05
CA MET A 201 12.02 0.42 18.43
C MET A 201 13.55 0.31 18.54
N LYS A 202 14.29 0.59 17.46
CA LYS A 202 15.76 0.47 17.38
C LYS A 202 16.29 -0.94 17.70
N ARG A 203 15.48 -1.98 17.53
CA ARG A 203 15.84 -3.40 17.68
C ARG A 203 16.38 -3.96 16.35
N TRP A 204 17.44 -3.35 15.85
CA TRP A 204 17.95 -3.60 14.49
C TRP A 204 18.39 -5.04 14.25
N GLU A 205 19.03 -5.68 15.24
CA GLU A 205 19.44 -7.10 15.12
C GLU A 205 18.24 -8.01 14.91
N LEU A 206 17.21 -7.83 15.72
CA LEU A 206 16.00 -8.65 15.65
C LEU A 206 15.26 -8.40 14.33
N ALA A 207 15.21 -7.14 13.87
CA ALA A 207 14.66 -6.81 12.56
C ALA A 207 15.41 -7.50 11.43
N ARG A 208 16.75 -7.47 11.45
CA ARG A 208 17.60 -8.14 10.44
C ARG A 208 17.41 -9.64 10.45
N LEU A 209 17.29 -10.26 11.64
CA LEU A 209 16.99 -11.68 11.77
C LEU A 209 15.62 -12.01 11.15
N PHE A 210 14.59 -11.21 11.44
CA PHE A 210 13.27 -11.40 10.85
C PHE A 210 13.28 -11.24 9.33
N ASP A 211 14.03 -10.27 8.78
CA ASP A 211 14.16 -10.14 7.33
C ASP A 211 14.85 -11.35 6.69
N ALA A 212 15.92 -11.87 7.32
CA ALA A 212 16.64 -13.04 6.84
C ALA A 212 15.76 -14.30 6.88
N LEU A 213 15.03 -14.52 7.99
CA LEU A 213 14.09 -15.62 8.12
C LEU A 213 12.92 -15.49 7.14
N ASN A 214 12.42 -14.27 6.90
CA ASN A 214 11.39 -14.01 5.90
C ASN A 214 11.88 -14.30 4.48
N PHE A 215 13.13 -13.98 4.16
CA PHE A 215 13.73 -14.34 2.88
C PHE A 215 13.80 -15.86 2.70
N LEU A 216 14.26 -16.59 3.72
CA LEU A 216 14.26 -18.06 3.69
C LEU A 216 12.85 -18.63 3.55
N GLN A 217 11.87 -18.02 4.24
CA GLN A 217 10.46 -18.38 4.12
C GLN A 217 9.94 -18.17 2.70
N VAL A 218 10.27 -17.05 2.04
CA VAL A 218 9.96 -16.77 0.64
C VAL A 218 10.55 -17.85 -0.28
N VAL A 219 11.85 -18.15 -0.13
CA VAL A 219 12.53 -19.16 -0.94
C VAL A 219 11.88 -20.54 -0.78
N ARG A 220 11.55 -20.93 0.46
CA ARG A 220 10.81 -22.17 0.73
C ARG A 220 9.46 -22.15 0.04
N LEU A 221 8.64 -21.12 0.27
CA LEU A 221 7.27 -21.06 -0.27
C LEU A 221 7.25 -21.13 -1.80
N LEU A 222 8.24 -20.53 -2.48
CA LEU A 222 8.45 -20.71 -3.91
C LEU A 222 8.88 -22.14 -4.26
N GLY A 223 9.87 -22.70 -3.54
CA GLY A 223 10.37 -24.05 -3.80
C GLY A 223 9.33 -25.15 -3.58
N SER A 224 8.47 -25.00 -2.59
CA SER A 224 7.36 -25.94 -2.31
C SER A 224 6.14 -25.69 -3.18
N ARG A 225 6.17 -24.67 -4.06
CA ARG A 225 5.02 -24.21 -4.87
C ARG A 225 3.80 -23.79 -4.04
N GLY A 226 4.05 -23.32 -2.81
CA GLY A 226 3.02 -22.91 -1.87
C GLY A 226 2.54 -21.47 -2.02
N HIS A 227 3.25 -20.64 -2.79
CA HIS A 227 2.83 -19.29 -3.17
C HIS A 227 3.43 -18.90 -4.50
N TYR A 228 2.68 -18.17 -5.30
CA TYR A 228 3.19 -17.52 -6.50
C TYR A 228 4.11 -16.35 -6.12
N THR A 229 5.03 -15.99 -7.00
CA THR A 229 5.92 -14.82 -6.84
C THR A 229 5.13 -13.54 -6.58
N ILE A 230 4.00 -13.38 -7.27
CA ILE A 230 3.11 -12.22 -7.08
C ILE A 230 2.52 -12.18 -5.67
N ASP A 231 2.16 -13.33 -5.08
CA ASP A 231 1.62 -13.40 -3.71
C ASP A 231 2.63 -12.88 -2.70
N LEU A 232 3.90 -13.20 -2.89
CA LEU A 232 5.00 -12.83 -2.00
C LEU A 232 5.35 -11.35 -2.18
N ALA A 233 5.44 -10.87 -3.41
CA ALA A 233 5.71 -9.46 -3.72
C ALA A 233 4.59 -8.55 -3.20
N VAL A 234 3.33 -8.90 -3.45
CA VAL A 234 2.17 -8.18 -2.91
C VAL A 234 2.12 -8.34 -1.39
N GLY A 235 2.54 -9.46 -0.82
CA GLY A 235 2.68 -9.65 0.62
C GLY A 235 3.64 -8.63 1.27
N VAL A 236 4.80 -8.37 0.67
CA VAL A 236 5.72 -7.31 1.13
C VAL A 236 5.04 -5.94 1.07
N GLY A 237 4.43 -5.61 -0.07
CA GLY A 237 3.74 -4.34 -0.27
C GLY A 237 2.57 -4.14 0.71
N ALA A 238 1.79 -5.19 0.95
CA ALA A 238 0.71 -5.21 1.92
C ALA A 238 1.24 -4.97 3.33
N GLY A 239 2.32 -5.64 3.73
CA GLY A 239 2.96 -5.41 5.03
C GLY A 239 3.32 -3.94 5.24
N MET A 240 3.95 -3.29 4.25
CA MET A 240 4.30 -1.86 4.31
C MET A 240 3.06 -0.95 4.32
N LEU A 241 2.06 -1.25 3.48
CA LEU A 241 0.83 -0.48 3.37
C LEU A 241 0.05 -0.51 4.69
N PHE A 242 -0.20 -1.71 5.23
CA PHE A 242 -0.97 -1.85 6.46
C PHE A 242 -0.21 -1.37 7.68
N ASP A 243 1.12 -1.46 7.69
CA ASP A 243 1.94 -0.79 8.70
C ASP A 243 1.77 0.73 8.68
N SER A 244 1.72 1.34 7.49
CA SER A 244 1.46 2.78 7.32
C SER A 244 0.05 3.15 7.81
N LEU A 245 -0.97 2.35 7.45
CA LEU A 245 -2.35 2.56 7.90
C LEU A 245 -2.49 2.40 9.41
N GLY A 246 -1.84 1.40 10.01
CA GLY A 246 -1.81 1.21 11.46
C GLY A 246 -1.17 2.39 12.18
N GLY A 247 -0.11 2.97 11.60
CA GLY A 247 0.50 4.22 12.09
C GLY A 247 -0.47 5.41 12.07
N LYS A 248 -1.15 5.63 10.94
CA LYS A 248 -2.16 6.70 10.81
C LYS A 248 -3.33 6.53 11.79
N TYR A 249 -3.75 5.28 12.02
CA TYR A 249 -4.79 4.98 13.01
C TYR A 249 -4.32 5.33 14.43
N GLU A 250 -3.12 4.93 14.81
CA GLU A 250 -2.53 5.23 16.12
C GLU A 250 -2.38 6.74 16.35
N GLU A 251 -1.89 7.48 15.35
CA GLU A 251 -1.78 8.94 15.39
C GLU A 251 -3.14 9.62 15.55
N SER A 252 -4.16 9.13 14.82
CA SER A 252 -5.52 9.65 14.93
C SER A 252 -6.07 9.44 16.34
N ARG A 253 -5.89 8.26 16.94
CA ARG A 253 -6.31 7.97 18.32
C ARG A 253 -5.66 8.91 19.35
N LYS A 254 -4.36 9.18 19.19
CA LYS A 254 -3.63 10.13 20.06
C LYS A 254 -4.15 11.56 19.94
N LYS A 255 -4.65 11.97 18.77
CA LYS A 255 -5.23 13.30 18.55
C LYS A 255 -6.61 13.48 19.22
N TYR A 256 -7.39 12.41 19.38
CA TYR A 256 -8.72 12.47 19.99
C TYR A 256 -8.74 12.21 21.51
N GLN A 257 -7.73 11.56 22.08
CA GLN A 257 -7.59 11.39 23.54
C GLN A 257 -7.58 12.71 24.36
N PRO A 258 -6.94 13.81 23.90
CA PRO A 258 -6.97 15.10 24.61
C PRO A 258 -8.35 15.77 24.65
N LEU A 259 -9.28 15.39 23.76
CA LEU A 259 -10.62 15.97 23.70
C LEU A 259 -11.59 15.29 24.67
N GLU A 260 -11.36 14.01 25.00
CA GLU A 260 -12.16 13.28 26.00
C GLU A 260 -11.68 13.50 27.43
N ALA A 261 -10.38 13.77 27.64
CA ALA A 261 -9.82 14.09 28.95
C ALA A 261 -10.18 15.51 29.45
N ASN A 262 -10.58 16.40 28.53
CA ASN A 262 -11.17 17.69 28.85
C ASN A 262 -12.66 17.66 28.51
N GLY A 263 -13.42 16.86 29.25
CA GLY A 263 -14.87 17.04 29.33
C GLY A 263 -15.21 18.50 29.69
N PRO A 264 -16.38 19.01 29.27
CA PRO A 264 -16.70 20.42 29.44
C PRO A 264 -16.64 20.82 30.92
N VAL A 265 -15.65 21.64 31.26
CA VAL A 265 -15.59 22.34 32.54
C VAL A 265 -16.58 23.50 32.47
N SER A 266 -17.50 23.51 33.43
CA SER A 266 -18.39 24.61 33.86
C SER A 266 -19.54 24.98 32.90
N ASN A 267 -20.77 25.21 33.38
CA ASN A 267 -21.09 26.03 34.53
C ASN A 267 -22.05 25.37 35.51
N GLY A 268 -21.62 25.33 36.78
CA GLY A 268 -22.54 25.23 37.90
C GLY A 268 -23.52 26.38 37.85
N VAL A 269 -24.80 26.04 37.95
CA VAL A 269 -25.85 26.98 38.31
C VAL A 269 -25.86 26.99 39.84
N ASP A 270 -24.94 27.74 40.44
CA ASP A 270 -25.16 28.31 41.77
C ASP A 270 -25.73 29.70 41.55
N GLY A 271 -26.90 29.90 42.15
CA GLY A 271 -27.84 30.96 41.81
C GLY A 271 -27.41 32.36 42.22
N LEU A 272 -28.29 33.31 41.91
CA LEU A 272 -28.45 34.55 42.66
C LEU A 272 -29.75 35.25 42.23
N VAL A 273 -30.58 35.52 43.25
CA VAL A 273 -31.47 36.68 43.44
C VAL A 273 -32.95 36.53 43.05
N ASP A 274 -33.75 36.70 44.12
CA ASP A 274 -35.18 37.03 44.31
C ASP A 274 -36.27 35.97 44.12
#